data_AF-A0A0R0HBY6-F1
#
_entry.id   AF-A0A0R0HBY6-F1
#
_cell.length_a   1.000
_cell.length_b   1.000
_cell.length_c   1.000
_cell.angle_alpha   90.00
_cell.angle_beta   90.00
_cell.angle_gamma   90.00
#
_symmetry.space_group_name_H-M   'P 1'
#
loop_
_entity.id
_entity.type
_entity.pdbx_description
1 polymer ?
#
loop_
_entity_poly.entity_id
_entity_poly.type
_entity_poly.pdbx_seq_one_letter_code
_entity_poly.pdbx_strand_id
1 'polypeptide(L)'
;MTSEKLAGLNLNSLRGFEVIDKIKFLLEEECPITVSCADILAMAARDAVELRGGPRWEVLLGRKDSLESSFEVFIDNFKQQDLDIEDLVTLLVIMYLNLAVLICPVEGRDNKFAPLDFQTTKRFDNHYFTNILKEGLVRAYASNEKLFFASFAKSMIKMGNINVLTGSEGEIRRNCRFVNA
;
A
#
# COMPACT_ATOMS: atom_id res chain seq x y z
N MET A 1 -14.63 -19.50 1.11
CA MET A 1 -13.60 -18.44 1.12
C MET A 1 -14.02 -17.36 2.11
N THR A 2 -13.23 -17.12 3.15
CA THR A 2 -13.50 -16.06 4.14
C THR A 2 -12.74 -14.81 3.73
N SER A 3 -13.44 -13.67 3.62
CA SER A 3 -12.81 -12.43 3.18
C SER A 3 -11.79 -11.90 4.21
N GLU A 4 -10.60 -11.54 3.75
CA GLU A 4 -9.58 -10.83 4.53
C GLU A 4 -10.05 -9.46 5.05
N LYS A 5 -11.12 -8.90 4.49
CA LYS A 5 -11.73 -7.66 5.00
C LYS A 5 -12.25 -7.81 6.43
N LEU A 6 -12.51 -9.05 6.87
CA LEU A 6 -12.96 -9.36 8.22
C LEU A 6 -11.79 -9.63 9.18
N ALA A 7 -10.54 -9.61 8.70
CA ALA A 7 -9.36 -9.76 9.55
C ALA A 7 -9.22 -8.58 10.51
N GLY A 8 -8.73 -8.82 11.73
CA GLY A 8 -8.73 -7.82 12.81
C GLY A 8 -8.05 -6.49 12.46
N LEU A 9 -6.97 -6.52 11.67
CA LEU A 9 -6.27 -5.31 11.21
C LEU A 9 -7.01 -4.55 10.09
N ASN A 10 -7.86 -5.25 9.35
CA ASN A 10 -8.56 -4.72 8.18
C ASN A 10 -9.98 -4.26 8.50
N LEU A 11 -10.63 -4.95 9.44
CA LEU A 11 -12.02 -4.72 9.84
C LEU A 11 -12.20 -3.26 10.29
N ASN A 12 -13.09 -2.54 9.61
CA ASN A 12 -13.35 -1.10 9.83
C ASN A 12 -12.15 -0.17 9.60
N SER A 13 -11.10 -0.63 8.91
CA SER A 13 -9.86 0.14 8.67
C SER A 13 -9.59 0.35 7.19
N LEU A 14 -9.45 -0.74 6.41
CA LEU A 14 -9.19 -0.65 4.97
C LEU A 14 -10.40 -0.07 4.22
N ARG A 15 -10.11 0.75 3.21
CA ARG A 15 -11.11 1.52 2.43
C ARG A 15 -10.69 1.64 0.97
N GLY A 16 -11.56 2.20 0.13
CA GLY A 16 -11.27 2.49 -1.28
C GLY A 16 -11.61 1.35 -2.24
N PHE A 17 -12.29 0.30 -1.78
CA PHE A 17 -12.68 -0.84 -2.61
C PHE A 17 -13.57 -0.42 -3.80
N GLU A 18 -14.46 0.54 -3.59
CA GLU A 18 -15.38 1.06 -4.60
C GLU A 18 -14.64 1.80 -5.72
N VAL A 19 -13.50 2.43 -5.41
CA VAL A 19 -12.63 3.06 -6.40
C VAL A 19 -11.97 1.99 -7.27
N ILE A 20 -11.48 0.91 -6.67
CA ILE A 20 -10.88 -0.23 -7.39
C ILE A 20 -11.91 -0.92 -8.27
N ASP A 21 -13.13 -1.14 -7.78
CA ASP A 21 -14.21 -1.73 -8.57
C ASP A 21 -14.54 -0.85 -9.79
N LYS A 22 -14.58 0.48 -9.62
CA LYS A 22 -14.82 1.41 -10.72
C LYS A 22 -13.70 1.40 -11.76
N ILE A 23 -12.43 1.35 -11.32
CA ILE A 23 -11.29 1.22 -12.24
C ILE A 23 -11.40 -0.08 -13.03
N LYS A 24 -11.68 -1.20 -12.34
CA LYS A 24 -11.82 -2.51 -12.98
C LYS A 24 -12.97 -2.52 -13.99
N PHE A 25 -14.12 -1.95 -13.63
CA PHE A 25 -15.26 -1.84 -14.54
C PHE A 25 -14.88 -1.14 -15.85
N LEU A 26 -14.25 0.03 -15.77
CA LEU A 26 -13.83 0.79 -16.95
C LEU A 26 -12.76 0.05 -17.77
N LEU A 27 -11.83 -0.63 -17.11
CA LEU A 27 -10.80 -1.42 -17.80
C LEU A 27 -11.38 -2.65 -18.50
N GLU A 28 -12.40 -3.30 -17.94
CA GLU A 28 -13.07 -4.41 -18.61
C GLU A 28 -13.92 -3.96 -19.81
N GLU A 29 -14.38 -2.70 -19.86
CA GLU A 29 -15.02 -2.13 -21.05
C GLU A 29 -14.02 -1.91 -22.20
N GLU A 30 -12.78 -1.51 -21.88
CA GLU A 30 -11.74 -1.22 -22.87
C GLU A 30 -10.93 -2.45 -23.28
N CYS A 31 -10.57 -3.31 -22.32
CA CYS A 31 -9.71 -4.47 -22.51
C CYS A 31 -10.16 -5.68 -21.66
N PRO A 32 -11.20 -6.41 -22.10
CA PRO A 32 -11.75 -7.54 -21.36
C PRO A 32 -10.69 -8.59 -20.99
N ILE A 33 -10.74 -9.09 -19.76
CA ILE A 33 -9.90 -10.22 -19.27
C ILE A 33 -8.39 -9.98 -19.46
N THR A 34 -7.95 -8.72 -19.44
CA THR A 34 -6.53 -8.38 -19.70
C THR A 34 -5.80 -7.96 -18.43
N VAL A 35 -6.36 -6.99 -17.69
CA VAL A 35 -5.69 -6.38 -16.54
C VAL A 35 -6.15 -7.03 -15.23
N SER A 36 -5.22 -7.55 -14.44
CA SER A 36 -5.51 -8.13 -13.13
C SER A 36 -5.84 -7.06 -12.08
N CYS A 37 -6.61 -7.45 -11.07
CA CYS A 37 -6.86 -6.59 -9.91
C CYS A 37 -5.59 -6.34 -9.09
N ALA A 38 -4.66 -7.31 -9.07
CA ALA A 38 -3.34 -7.14 -8.47
C ALA A 38 -2.54 -5.98 -9.12
N ASP A 39 -2.51 -5.90 -10.44
CA ASP A 39 -1.82 -4.81 -11.15
C ASP A 39 -2.54 -3.47 -11.02
N ILE A 40 -3.88 -3.46 -10.98
CA ILE A 40 -4.66 -2.26 -10.68
C ILE A 40 -4.26 -1.66 -9.32
N LEU A 41 -4.15 -2.50 -8.28
CA LEU A 41 -3.74 -2.05 -6.95
C LEU A 41 -2.32 -1.47 -6.95
N ALA A 42 -1.38 -2.12 -7.62
CA ALA A 42 0.00 -1.65 -7.71
C ALA A 42 0.11 -0.30 -8.45
N MET A 43 -0.62 -0.15 -9.56
CA MET A 43 -0.67 1.10 -10.33
C MET A 43 -1.35 2.23 -9.54
N ALA A 44 -2.49 1.94 -8.91
CA ALA A 44 -3.23 2.90 -8.10
C ALA A 44 -2.39 3.41 -6.91
N ALA A 45 -1.58 2.53 -6.29
CA ALA A 45 -0.67 2.92 -5.22
C ALA A 45 0.41 3.90 -5.70
N ARG A 46 1.03 3.65 -6.86
CA ARG A 46 2.01 4.55 -7.46
C ARG A 46 1.40 5.91 -7.79
N ASP A 47 0.27 5.90 -8.50
CA ASP A 47 -0.42 7.13 -8.92
C ASP A 47 -0.89 7.93 -7.70
N ALA A 48 -1.34 7.28 -6.62
CA ALA A 48 -1.73 7.96 -5.38
C ALA A 48 -0.56 8.69 -4.71
N VAL A 49 0.65 8.11 -4.70
CA VAL A 49 1.84 8.78 -4.16
C VAL A 49 2.26 9.97 -5.03
N GLU A 50 2.28 9.78 -6.35
CA GLU A 50 2.66 10.84 -7.30
C GLU A 50 1.68 12.02 -7.26
N LEU A 51 0.37 11.77 -7.20
CA LEU A 51 -0.66 12.82 -7.07
C LEU A 51 -0.52 13.64 -5.78
N ARG A 52 0.19 13.12 -4.77
CA ARG A 52 0.48 13.78 -3.51
C ARG A 52 1.87 14.44 -3.47
N GLY A 53 2.59 14.44 -4.60
CA GLY A 53 3.91 15.06 -4.76
C GLY A 53 5.09 14.16 -4.39
N GLY A 54 4.84 12.87 -4.17
CA GLY A 54 5.88 11.89 -3.87
C GLY A 54 6.67 11.43 -5.09
N PRO A 55 7.60 10.48 -4.91
CA PRO A 55 8.40 9.96 -6.01
C PRO A 55 7.55 9.15 -6.98
N ARG A 56 7.94 9.19 -8.26
CA ARG A 56 7.48 8.25 -9.27
C ARG A 56 8.46 7.08 -9.36
N TRP A 57 7.94 5.87 -9.47
CA TRP A 57 8.72 4.68 -9.81
C TRP A 57 8.02 3.88 -10.91
N GLU A 58 8.77 2.96 -11.51
CA GLU A 58 8.24 2.01 -12.49
C GLU A 58 7.52 0.88 -11.74
N VAL A 59 6.24 0.69 -12.07
CA VAL A 59 5.46 -0.43 -11.54
C VAL A 59 5.63 -1.59 -12.51
N LEU A 60 6.26 -2.67 -12.04
CA LEU A 60 6.31 -3.93 -12.78
C LEU A 60 4.89 -4.48 -12.86
N LEU A 61 4.45 -4.95 -14.04
CA LEU A 61 3.11 -5.48 -14.30
C LEU A 61 3.18 -6.96 -14.71
N GLY A 62 2.02 -7.58 -14.91
CA GLY A 62 1.88 -8.98 -15.30
C GLY A 62 1.49 -9.90 -14.13
N ARG A 63 1.07 -9.34 -12.99
CA ARG A 63 0.58 -10.14 -11.86
C ARG A 63 -0.76 -10.78 -12.21
N LYS A 64 -1.02 -11.95 -11.64
CA LYS A 64 -2.31 -12.64 -11.68
C LYS A 64 -3.03 -12.50 -10.35
N ASP A 65 -4.35 -12.53 -10.42
CA ASP A 65 -5.21 -12.53 -9.24
C ASP A 65 -5.22 -13.92 -8.61
N SER A 66 -5.19 -13.96 -7.27
CA SER A 66 -5.26 -15.22 -6.52
C SER A 66 -6.60 -15.94 -6.74
N LEU A 67 -6.65 -17.23 -6.41
CA LEU A 67 -7.92 -17.99 -6.38
C LEU A 67 -8.47 -18.13 -4.95
N GLU A 68 -7.71 -17.67 -3.95
CA GLU A 68 -8.03 -17.78 -2.53
C GLU A 68 -7.62 -16.51 -1.79
N SER A 69 -8.16 -16.35 -0.58
CA SER A 69 -7.78 -15.32 0.39
C SER A 69 -7.31 -15.97 1.67
N SER A 70 -6.27 -15.43 2.32
CA SER A 70 -5.70 -15.95 3.55
C SER A 70 -5.96 -15.00 4.70
N PHE A 71 -6.69 -15.45 5.73
CA PHE A 71 -6.93 -14.66 6.93
C PHE A 71 -5.66 -14.50 7.80
N GLU A 72 -4.72 -15.44 7.67
CA GLU A 72 -3.42 -15.38 8.32
C GLU A 72 -2.54 -14.42 7.54
N VAL A 73 -2.55 -13.17 8.01
CA VAL A 73 -1.62 -12.13 7.58
C VAL A 73 -0.22 -12.64 7.86
N PHE A 74 0.52 -12.80 6.78
CA PHE A 74 1.87 -13.33 6.74
C PHE A 74 2.87 -12.30 7.30
N ILE A 75 2.75 -11.94 8.58
CA ILE A 75 3.73 -11.08 9.27
C ILE A 75 5.12 -11.70 9.18
N ASP A 76 5.20 -13.03 9.20
CA ASP A 76 6.45 -13.78 9.07
C ASP A 76 7.08 -13.72 7.67
N ASN A 77 6.31 -13.33 6.63
CA ASN A 77 6.83 -13.25 5.27
C ASN A 77 7.64 -12.00 5.00
N PHE A 78 7.42 -10.89 5.73
CA PHE A 78 8.11 -9.64 5.42
C PHE A 78 9.64 -9.82 5.44
N LYS A 79 10.17 -10.55 6.42
CA LYS A 79 11.61 -10.86 6.49
C LYS A 79 12.07 -11.89 5.46
N GLN A 80 11.20 -12.82 5.08
CA GLN A 80 11.56 -13.88 4.14
C GLN A 80 11.54 -13.40 2.68
N GLN A 81 11.05 -12.18 2.42
CA GLN A 81 10.77 -11.70 1.07
C GLN A 81 11.54 -10.43 0.70
N ASP A 82 12.82 -10.36 1.12
CA ASP A 82 13.79 -9.34 0.71
C ASP A 82 13.49 -7.90 1.17
N LEU A 83 12.51 -7.71 2.07
CA LEU A 83 12.30 -6.46 2.79
C LEU A 83 13.14 -6.46 4.07
N ASP A 84 14.04 -5.48 4.17
CA ASP A 84 14.86 -5.26 5.35
C ASP A 84 14.26 -4.17 6.26
N ILE A 85 14.95 -3.88 7.36
CA ILE A 85 14.50 -2.86 8.31
C ILE A 85 14.50 -1.44 7.69
N GLU A 86 15.38 -1.16 6.73
CA GLU A 86 15.42 0.12 6.04
C GLU A 86 14.18 0.25 5.14
N ASP A 87 13.82 -0.81 4.42
CA ASP A 87 12.59 -0.85 3.64
C ASP A 87 11.37 -0.64 4.54
N LEU A 88 11.27 -1.35 5.68
CA LEU A 88 10.18 -1.16 6.63
C LEU A 88 10.08 0.28 7.13
N VAL A 89 11.20 0.89 7.57
CA VAL A 89 11.22 2.29 8.02
C VAL A 89 10.77 3.24 6.91
N THR A 90 11.14 2.93 5.67
CA THR A 90 10.76 3.73 4.51
C THR A 90 9.29 3.56 4.14
N LEU A 91 8.74 2.35 4.28
CA LEU A 91 7.35 2.01 3.95
C LEU A 91 6.35 2.38 5.06
N LEU A 92 6.81 2.69 6.29
CA LEU A 92 5.96 3.27 7.34
C LEU A 92 5.22 4.54 6.85
N VAL A 93 5.76 5.21 5.82
CA VAL A 93 5.13 6.37 5.18
C VAL A 93 3.83 6.02 4.46
N ILE A 94 3.63 4.77 4.03
CA ILE A 94 2.41 4.37 3.30
C ILE A 94 1.17 4.51 4.17
N MET A 95 1.31 4.41 5.49
CA MET A 95 0.20 4.66 6.42
C MET A 95 -0.40 6.07 6.24
N TYR A 96 0.34 7.02 5.66
CA TYR A 96 -0.07 8.40 5.46
C TYR A 96 -1.19 8.54 4.44
N LEU A 97 -1.32 7.57 3.53
CA LEU A 97 -2.39 7.61 2.55
C LEU A 97 -3.72 7.11 3.13
N ASN A 98 -3.72 6.34 4.24
CA ASN A 98 -4.91 5.58 4.62
C ASN A 98 -5.24 5.41 6.10
N LEU A 99 -4.41 5.80 7.08
CA LEU A 99 -4.81 5.60 8.47
C LEU A 99 -4.15 6.54 9.47
N ALA A 100 -4.99 7.13 10.30
CA ALA A 100 -4.70 8.09 11.33
C ALA A 100 -4.77 7.41 12.71
N VAL A 101 -3.64 6.99 13.29
CA VAL A 101 -3.57 6.63 14.72
C VAL A 101 -2.18 6.95 15.26
N LEU A 102 -1.94 8.17 15.76
CA LEU A 102 -1.00 8.41 16.88
C LEU A 102 -1.16 9.82 17.49
N ILE A 103 -2.32 10.10 18.08
CA ILE A 103 -2.38 10.97 19.26
C ILE A 103 -3.27 10.20 20.23
N CYS A 104 -2.69 9.42 21.14
CA CYS A 104 -3.47 8.67 22.13
C CYS A 104 -4.22 9.67 23.02
N PRO A 105 -5.56 9.79 22.91
CA PRO A 105 -6.29 10.57 23.88
C PRO A 105 -6.31 9.78 25.19
N VAL A 106 -6.15 10.47 26.32
CA VAL A 106 -6.26 9.87 27.67
C VAL A 106 -7.67 9.33 27.94
N GLU A 107 -8.63 9.65 27.06
CA GLU A 107 -10.02 9.20 27.08
C GLU A 107 -10.43 8.70 25.69
N GLY A 108 -11.00 7.49 25.64
CA GLY A 108 -11.35 6.75 24.43
C GLY A 108 -12.19 7.54 23.43
N ARG A 109 -11.54 8.02 22.38
CA ARG A 109 -12.17 8.55 21.16
C ARG A 109 -11.67 7.77 19.95
N ASP A 110 -11.91 6.46 20.00
CA ASP A 110 -11.37 5.46 19.08
C ASP A 110 -11.75 5.70 17.61
N ASN A 111 -12.80 6.49 17.36
CA ASN A 111 -13.32 6.78 16.01
C ASN A 111 -12.93 8.16 15.45
N LYS A 112 -12.11 8.96 16.14
CA LYS A 112 -11.71 10.30 15.63
C LYS A 112 -10.39 10.22 14.88
N PHE A 113 -10.42 10.50 13.58
CA PHE A 113 -9.22 10.61 12.76
C PHE A 113 -8.38 11.84 13.14
N ALA A 114 -7.07 11.68 13.24
CA ALA A 114 -6.07 12.74 13.38
C ALA A 114 -4.94 12.53 12.35
N PRO A 115 -4.48 13.57 11.64
CA PRO A 115 -3.46 13.39 10.61
C PRO A 115 -2.16 12.82 11.22
N LEU A 116 -1.56 11.81 10.55
CA LEU A 116 -0.26 11.27 10.94
C LEU A 116 0.88 12.29 10.79
N ASP A 117 0.80 13.12 9.74
CA ASP A 117 1.63 14.30 9.60
C ASP A 117 0.76 15.55 9.75
N PHE A 118 0.88 16.21 10.90
CA PHE A 118 0.12 17.42 11.20
C PHE A 118 0.65 18.64 10.43
N GLN A 119 1.89 18.61 9.93
CA GLN A 119 2.48 19.73 9.19
C GLN A 119 1.97 19.74 7.74
N THR A 120 1.97 18.57 7.09
CA THR A 120 1.69 18.45 5.65
C THR A 120 0.65 17.36 5.37
N THR A 121 -0.53 17.48 5.99
CA THR A 121 -1.65 16.51 5.97
C THR A 121 -2.08 15.91 4.60
N LYS A 122 -1.72 16.53 3.48
CA LYS A 122 -2.12 16.15 2.11
C LYS A 122 -0.94 16.02 1.15
N ARG A 123 0.30 16.12 1.63
CA ARG A 123 1.51 16.06 0.80
C ARG A 123 2.33 14.85 1.19
N PHE A 124 2.90 14.19 0.19
CA PHE A 124 3.86 13.13 0.39
C PHE A 124 5.26 13.75 0.37
N ASP A 125 5.84 13.94 1.55
CA ASP A 125 7.17 14.50 1.74
C ASP A 125 7.85 13.85 2.96
N ASN A 126 9.02 14.35 3.33
CA ASN A 126 9.77 13.82 4.47
C ASN A 126 9.38 14.45 5.83
N HIS A 127 8.35 15.30 5.91
CA HIS A 127 8.01 16.03 7.14
C HIS A 127 7.65 15.12 8.30
N TYR A 128 7.06 13.96 8.07
CA TYR A 128 6.87 12.97 9.12
C TYR A 128 8.17 12.56 9.81
N PHE A 129 9.25 12.34 9.06
CA PHE A 129 10.54 12.03 9.68
C PHE A 129 11.07 13.23 10.47
N THR A 130 10.61 14.45 10.14
CA THR A 130 10.91 15.64 10.94
C THR A 130 10.16 15.68 12.27
N ASN A 131 9.02 15.00 12.36
CA ASN A 131 8.13 14.95 13.53
C ASN A 131 8.49 13.84 14.54
N ILE A 132 9.23 12.81 14.12
CA ILE A 132 9.63 11.68 14.99
C ILE A 132 11.09 11.80 15.48
N LEU A 133 11.45 10.98 16.49
CA LEU A 133 12.80 10.99 17.08
C LEU A 133 13.88 10.70 16.03
N LYS A 134 14.80 11.66 15.86
CA LYS A 134 15.77 11.69 14.77
C LYS A 134 17.06 10.95 15.13
N GLU A 135 17.04 9.64 14.98
CA GLU A 135 18.25 8.80 15.04
C GLU A 135 18.43 7.98 13.76
N GLY A 136 19.68 7.61 13.46
CA GLY A 136 20.03 6.76 12.33
C GLY A 136 19.37 7.17 11.00
N LEU A 137 18.70 6.21 10.37
CA LEU A 137 18.02 6.37 9.08
C LEU A 137 16.92 7.43 9.11
N VAL A 138 16.18 7.54 10.21
CA VAL A 138 15.12 8.55 10.39
C VAL A 138 15.69 9.97 10.29
N ARG A 139 16.88 10.20 10.86
CA ARG A 139 17.59 11.48 10.74
C ARG A 139 18.04 11.77 9.30
N ALA A 140 18.47 10.74 8.57
CA ALA A 140 18.89 10.87 7.19
C ALA A 140 17.70 11.26 6.29
N TYR A 141 16.55 10.59 6.43
CA TYR A 141 15.34 10.92 5.68
C TYR A 141 14.76 12.29 6.06
N ALA A 142 14.77 12.66 7.34
CA ALA A 142 14.36 13.99 7.78
C ALA A 142 15.22 15.13 7.21
N SER A 143 16.50 14.87 6.89
CA SER A 143 17.41 15.89 6.37
C SER A 143 17.53 15.90 4.85
N ASN A 144 17.18 14.81 4.18
CA ASN A 144 17.33 14.65 2.74
C ASN A 144 16.11 13.97 2.11
N GLU A 145 15.18 14.79 1.61
CA GLU A 145 13.97 14.32 0.93
C GLU A 145 14.30 13.48 -0.32
N LYS A 146 15.35 13.83 -1.07
CA LYS A 146 15.77 13.07 -2.26
C LYS A 146 16.21 11.65 -1.90
N LEU A 147 16.95 11.52 -0.79
CA LEU A 147 17.35 10.21 -0.27
C LEU A 147 16.12 9.40 0.15
N PHE A 148 15.21 10.02 0.91
CA PHE A 148 13.95 9.37 1.28
C PHE A 148 13.16 8.89 0.07
N PHE A 149 12.97 9.76 -0.93
CA PHE A 149 12.22 9.44 -2.15
C PHE A 149 12.86 8.30 -2.96
N ALA A 150 14.19 8.29 -3.07
CA ALA A 150 14.91 7.20 -3.74
C ALA A 150 14.74 5.86 -3.01
N SER A 151 14.90 5.86 -1.68
CA SER A 151 14.67 4.68 -0.87
C SER A 151 13.22 4.20 -0.94
N PHE A 152 12.25 5.13 -0.94
CA PHE A 152 10.83 4.81 -0.98
C PHE A 152 10.45 4.12 -2.29
N ALA A 153 10.89 4.68 -3.41
CA ALA A 153 10.71 4.06 -4.73
C ALA A 153 11.28 2.63 -4.77
N LYS A 154 12.51 2.44 -4.26
CA LYS A 154 13.16 1.11 -4.20
C LYS A 154 12.36 0.13 -3.32
N SER A 155 11.92 0.58 -2.15
CA SER A 155 11.15 -0.23 -1.20
C SER A 155 9.79 -0.63 -1.77
N MET A 156 9.11 0.28 -2.49
CA MET A 156 7.84 0.01 -3.15
C MET A 156 7.97 -1.05 -4.25
N ILE A 157 9.06 -1.02 -5.03
CA ILE A 157 9.34 -2.03 -6.06
C ILE A 157 9.54 -3.40 -5.40
N LYS A 158 10.36 -3.48 -4.34
CA LYS A 158 10.56 -4.72 -3.58
C LYS A 158 9.24 -5.27 -3.03
N MET A 159 8.46 -4.43 -2.36
CA MET A 159 7.16 -4.81 -1.80
C MET A 159 6.19 -5.29 -2.89
N GLY A 160 6.19 -4.67 -4.06
CA GLY A 160 5.37 -5.09 -5.21
C GLY A 160 5.79 -6.41 -5.86
N ASN A 161 6.96 -6.96 -5.52
CA ASN A 161 7.50 -8.22 -6.06
C ASN A 161 7.36 -9.41 -5.11
N ILE A 162 6.68 -9.21 -3.99
CA ILE A 162 6.41 -10.23 -2.99
C ILE A 162 5.37 -11.22 -3.51
N ASN A 163 5.70 -12.53 -3.50
CA ASN A 163 4.79 -13.64 -3.82
C ASN A 163 3.88 -13.39 -5.04
N VAL A 164 4.43 -12.78 -6.08
CA VAL A 164 3.65 -12.46 -7.27
C VAL A 164 3.25 -13.73 -7.99
N LEU A 165 1.96 -13.85 -8.33
CA LEU A 165 1.48 -14.89 -9.22
C LEU A 165 1.66 -14.41 -10.67
N THR A 166 2.23 -15.24 -11.53
CA THR A 166 2.48 -14.91 -12.93
C THR A 166 2.07 -16.07 -13.84
N GLY A 167 2.15 -15.89 -15.17
CA GLY A 167 1.87 -16.96 -16.12
C GLY A 167 0.49 -17.61 -15.91
N SER A 168 0.47 -18.88 -15.50
CA SER A 168 -0.73 -19.68 -15.23
C SER A 168 -1.02 -19.91 -13.74
N GLU A 169 -0.32 -19.22 -12.83
CA GLU A 169 -0.43 -19.43 -11.37
C GLU A 169 -1.70 -18.82 -10.74
N GLY A 170 -2.45 -18.04 -11.51
CA GLY A 170 -3.71 -17.43 -11.10
C GLY A 170 -4.54 -17.03 -12.32
N GLU A 171 -5.45 -16.08 -12.14
CA GLU A 171 -6.37 -15.67 -13.20
C GLU A 171 -6.38 -14.14 -13.43
N ILE A 172 -7.15 -13.72 -14.44
CA ILE A 172 -7.58 -12.32 -14.55
C ILE A 172 -9.05 -12.30 -14.15
N ARG A 173 -9.36 -11.76 -12.96
CA ARG A 173 -10.75 -11.70 -12.49
C ARG A 173 -11.54 -10.71 -13.34
N ARG A 174 -12.80 -11.03 -13.67
CA ARG A 174 -13.75 -10.05 -14.24
C ARG A 174 -14.19 -9.01 -13.21
N ASN A 175 -14.30 -9.44 -11.96
CA ASN A 175 -14.69 -8.62 -10.83
C ASN A 175 -13.73 -8.89 -9.68
N CYS A 176 -13.07 -7.86 -9.16
CA CYS A 176 -12.03 -8.05 -8.13
C CYS A 176 -12.51 -8.72 -6.84
N ARG A 177 -13.82 -8.71 -6.59
CA ARG A 177 -14.44 -9.26 -5.37
C ARG A 177 -14.70 -10.76 -5.43
N PHE A 178 -14.70 -11.36 -6.63
CA PHE A 178 -15.08 -12.75 -6.83
C PHE A 178 -14.10 -13.46 -7.75
N VAL A 179 -13.78 -14.71 -7.43
CA VAL A 179 -13.11 -15.63 -8.36
C VAL A 179 -14.05 -15.90 -9.53
N ASN A 180 -13.52 -16.03 -10.75
CA ASN A 180 -14.36 -16.38 -11.89
C ASN A 180 -14.98 -17.77 -11.71
N ALA A 181 -16.24 -17.92 -12.12
CA ALA A 181 -16.94 -19.21 -12.14
C ALA A 181 -16.60 -20.02 -13.40
#